data_AF-A0AAD0TI03-F1
#
_entry.id   AF-A0AAD0TI03-F1
#
_cell.length_a   1.000
_cell.length_b   1.000
_cell.length_c   1.000
_cell.angle_alpha   90.00
_cell.angle_beta   90.00
_cell.angle_gamma   90.00
#
_symmetry.space_group_name_H-M   'P 1'
#
loop_
_entity.id
_entity.type
_entity.pdbx_description
1 polymer ?
#
loop_
_entity_poly.entity_id
_entity_poly.type
_entity_poly.pdbx_seq_one_letter_code
_entity_poly.pdbx_strand_id
1 'polypeptide(L)' 'METCDGEKIVPTLGLVLIELENHRSDGKILGYASGDSGQLSHVPISSHCSALSRTEYPL' A
#
# COMPACT_ATOMS: atom_id res chain seq x y z
N MET A 1 -8.65 2.30 23.69
CA MET A 1 -8.32 2.59 22.28
C MET A 1 -9.66 2.61 21.55
N GLU A 2 -10.26 3.79 21.55
CA GLU A 2 -11.54 4.04 20.90
C GLU A 2 -11.27 4.05 19.39
N THR A 3 -11.88 3.12 18.66
CA THR A 3 -11.83 3.11 17.20
C THR A 3 -12.87 4.10 16.70
N CYS A 4 -12.43 5.19 16.09
CA CYS A 4 -13.30 6.11 15.37
C CYS A 4 -14.00 5.37 14.22
N ASP A 5 -15.33 5.51 14.15
CA ASP A 5 -16.19 4.90 13.14
C ASP A 5 -15.66 5.19 11.71
N GLY A 6 -15.23 4.13 11.01
CA GLY A 6 -14.82 4.17 9.60
C GLY A 6 -13.36 4.57 9.30
N GLU A 7 -12.50 4.77 10.29
CA GLU A 7 -11.12 5.20 10.05
C GLU A 7 -10.10 4.06 9.88
N LYS A 8 -9.23 4.23 8.87
CA LYS A 8 -8.03 3.43 8.57
C LYS A 8 -7.31 2.92 9.83
N ILE A 9 -7.16 1.60 9.93
CA ILE A 9 -6.61 0.90 11.11
C ILE A 9 -5.18 1.33 11.44
N VAL A 10 -4.33 1.53 10.41
CA VAL A 10 -2.95 2.01 10.57
C VAL A 10 -2.68 3.10 9.53
N PRO A 11 -2.30 4.33 9.94
CA PRO A 11 -1.93 5.39 9.02
C PRO A 11 -0.69 5.01 8.19
N THR A 12 -0.89 4.76 6.90
CA THR A 12 0.16 4.27 6.01
C THR A 12 0.06 4.96 4.65
N LEU A 13 1.19 5.40 4.11
CA LEU A 13 1.33 5.88 2.74
C LEU A 13 2.13 4.87 1.93
N GLY A 14 1.52 4.33 0.87
CA GLY A 14 2.19 3.48 -0.11
C GLY A 14 2.47 4.26 -1.39
N LEU A 15 3.69 4.19 -1.90
CA LEU A 15 4.09 4.69 -3.21
C LEU A 15 4.66 3.52 -4.01
N VAL A 16 4.06 3.20 -5.14
CA VAL A 16 4.44 2.04 -5.96
C VAL A 16 4.38 2.39 -7.43
N LEU A 17 5.43 2.01 -8.16
CA LEU A 17 5.43 1.89 -9.61
C LEU A 17 5.07 0.45 -9.98
N ILE A 18 4.07 0.30 -10.85
CA ILE A 18 3.62 -1.01 -11.34
C ILE A 18 3.96 -1.09 -12.83
N GLU A 19 4.85 -2.01 -13.16
CA GLU A 19 5.25 -2.31 -14.53
C GLU A 19 4.61 -3.63 -14.96
N LEU A 20 3.50 -3.51 -15.71
CA LEU A 20 2.70 -4.68 -16.09
C LEU A 20 3.40 -5.57 -17.13
N GLU A 21 4.23 -4.98 -18.00
CA GLU A 21 4.94 -5.71 -19.06
C GLU A 21 5.96 -6.71 -18.50
N ASN A 22 6.70 -6.29 -17.48
CA ASN A 22 7.74 -7.10 -16.84
C ASN A 22 7.26 -7.80 -15.57
N HIS A 23 5.95 -7.78 -15.30
CA HIS A 23 5.36 -8.40 -14.10
C HIS A 23 6.05 -7.97 -12.80
N ARG A 24 6.38 -6.68 -12.67
CA ARG A 24 7.17 -6.16 -11.54
C ARG A 24 6.49 -4.97 -10.89
N SER A 25 6.67 -4.85 -9.57
CA SER A 25 6.45 -3.60 -8.87
C SER A 25 7.65 -3.22 -7.99
N ASP A 26 7.82 -1.92 -7.79
CA ASP A 26 8.86 -1.34 -6.95
C ASP A 26 8.30 -0.10 -6.23
N GLY A 27 8.68 0.13 -4.99
CA GLY A 27 8.09 1.19 -4.20
C GLY A 27 8.57 1.27 -2.76
N LYS A 28 7.78 2.01 -1.97
CA LYS A 28 8.06 2.26 -0.56
C LYS A 28 6.76 2.31 0.23
N ILE A 29 6.80 1.77 1.43
CA ILE A 29 5.79 1.98 2.46
C ILE A 29 6.34 2.98 3.46
N LEU A 30 5.55 3.99 3.81
CA LEU A 30 5.84 5.00 4.81
C LEU A 30 4.74 4.98 5.89
N GLY A 31 5.14 5.00 7.15
CA GLY A 31 4.22 5.07 8.29
C GLY A 31 4.96 5.50 9.55
N TYR A 32 4.31 5.41 10.70
CA TYR A 32 4.98 5.57 11.99
C TYR A 32 5.60 4.24 12.44
N ALA A 33 6.76 4.30 13.08
CA ALA A 33 7.49 3.11 13.56
C ALA A 33 6.79 2.42 14.73
N SER A 34 5.87 3.11 15.39
CA SER A 34 5.11 2.67 16.55
C SER A 34 3.75 3.36 16.55
N GLY A 35 2.91 3.07 17.55
CA GLY A 35 1.56 3.67 17.65
C GLY A 35 1.55 5.16 18.02
N ASP A 36 2.73 5.76 18.22
CA ASP A 36 2.92 7.18 18.46
C ASP A 36 3.32 7.91 17.17
N SER A 37 2.88 9.16 17.04
CA SER A 37 3.17 10.02 15.87
C SER A 37 4.62 10.56 15.85
N GLY A 38 5.56 9.83 16.45
CA GLY A 38 6.94 10.24 16.65
C GLY A 38 7.82 9.91 15.45
N GLN A 39 8.37 8.70 15.43
CA GLN A 39 9.34 8.31 14.42
C GLN A 39 8.65 7.82 13.15
N LEU A 40 9.02 8.39 11.99
CA LEU A 40 8.63 7.86 10.69
C LEU A 40 9.49 6.64 10.35
N SER A 41 8.84 5.56 9.96
CA SER A 41 9.44 4.37 9.37
C SER A 41 9.16 4.33 7.88
N HIS A 42 10.16 3.90 7.12
CA HIS A 42 10.01 3.74 5.69
C HIS A 42 10.77 2.50 5.22
N VAL A 43 10.14 1.68 4.40
CA VAL A 43 10.69 0.40 3.96
C VAL A 43 10.53 0.25 2.46
N PRO A 44 11.62 -0.07 1.72
CA PRO A 44 11.51 -0.38 0.30
C PRO A 44 10.75 -1.69 0.12
N ILE A 45 9.92 -1.75 -0.92
CA ILE A 45 9.17 -2.95 -1.29
C ILE A 45 9.36 -3.23 -2.78
N SER A 46 9.42 -4.50 -3.13
CA SER A 46 9.38 -4.95 -4.51
C SER A 46 8.62 -6.27 -4.56
N SER A 47 7.95 -6.54 -5.68
CA SER A 47 7.24 -7.80 -5.87
C SER A 47 7.13 -8.18 -7.33
N HIS A 48 6.90 -9.47 -7.57
CA HIS A 48 6.37 -9.94 -8.83
C HIS A 48 4.85 -9.71 -8.87
N CYS A 49 4.32 -9.24 -10.00
CA CYS A 49 2.92 -8.85 -10.16
C CYS A 49 2.27 -9.65 -11.30
N SER A 50 1.11 -10.26 -11.03
CA SER A 50 0.30 -10.94 -12.05
C SER A 50 -1.13 -10.42 -12.02
N ALA A 51 -1.62 -9.94 -13.16
CA ALA A 51 -3.04 -9.63 -13.31
C ALA A 51 -3.83 -10.94 -13.35
N LEU A 52 -4.78 -11.12 -12.43
CA LEU A 52 -5.57 -12.35 -12.31
C LEU A 52 -6.88 -12.28 -13.11
N SER A 53 -7.48 -11.10 -13.18
CA SER A 53 -8.75 -10.87 -13.86
C SER A 53 -8.90 -9.41 -14.24
N ARG A 54 -9.83 -9.17 -15.17
CA ARG A 54 -10.33 -7.84 -15.52
C ARG A 54 -11.85 -7.87 -15.39
N THR A 55 -12.39 -6.99 -14.55
CA THR A 55 -13.84 -6.85 -14.39
C THR A 55 -14.36 -5.84 -15.40
N GLU A 56 -15.33 -6.25 -16.22
CA GLU A 56 -16.06 -5.38 -17.14
C GLU A 56 -17.50 -5.22 -16.65
N TYR A 57 -17.96 -3.98 -16.53
CA TYR A 57 -19.35 -3.67 -16.16
C TYR A 57 -20.10 -3.32 -17.45
N PRO A 58 -21.16 -4.08 -17.82
CA PRO A 58 -21.96 -3.74 -18.99
C PRO A 58 -22.63 -2.37 -18.79
N LEU A 59 -22.71 -1.59 -19.87
CA LEU A 59 -23.38 -0.29 -19.93
C LEU A 59 -24.91 -0.43 -19.93
#